data_AF-A0A8J3EA67-F1
#
_entry.id   AF-A0A8J3EA67-F1
#
_cell.length_a   1.000
_cell.length_b   1.000
_cell.length_c   1.000
_cell.angle_alpha   90.00
_cell.angle_beta   90.00
_cell.angle_gamma   90.00
#
_symmetry.space_group_name_H-M   'P 1'
#
loop_
_entity.id
_entity.type
_entity.pdbx_description
1 polymer ?
#
loop_
_entity_poly.entity_id
_entity_poly.type
_entity_poly.pdbx_seq_one_letter_code
_entity_poly.pdbx_strand_id
1 'polypeptide(L)'
;MSQNTDNKTLELPEIINAVSSEFLHLLKHLDPDFTIENITFDDKVAIYRKGAFLGLNCDHSRLAYIPIARLNRFNLPSTSTLTNSLPIFLEMLLPYNVGCKELRSSFAVQTTVRRALAATGVILPEGMIFKLEQHFNTPKLDIKHIKTGIADVYRLPRLQNGSLGSSCMQGKPEKYFEIYDNEPAIGCLVATDQDGYLVGRAITWQVDSGATCCDRRYGTSSYIEEALVTYAKNNGMYCKSNNNYDEVDSWQGANDRLTSISQSVTLTQRYDYYPYMDTFRYFNTQDKLLYCVDDINHNAMLNSTDGYTTLLVCCEECDAFCDDSEISSIQGMDICESCVDAYYHRCDHCDEYDHYDNMTATKDDDRVCQTCLDNHYQTCDECNGYVLDNDIYHFGCGDICAHCVEGARP
;
A
#
# COMPACT_ATOMS: atom_id res chain seq x y z
N MET A 1 -6.76 42.35 -43.21
CA MET A 1 -7.74 41.31 -42.89
C MET A 1 -7.15 40.43 -41.80
N SER A 2 -7.43 40.77 -40.54
CA SER A 2 -7.11 39.92 -39.38
C SER A 2 -8.41 39.21 -39.02
N GLN A 3 -8.43 37.87 -39.07
CA GLN A 3 -9.57 37.11 -38.58
C GLN A 3 -9.41 36.95 -37.06
N ASN A 4 -10.30 37.60 -36.32
CA ASN A 4 -10.43 37.46 -34.88
C ASN A 4 -11.06 36.08 -34.60
N THR A 5 -10.29 35.15 -34.05
CA THR A 5 -10.82 33.88 -33.53
C THR A 5 -11.11 34.08 -32.05
N ASP A 6 -12.30 34.59 -31.74
CA ASP A 6 -12.80 34.62 -30.37
C ASP A 6 -13.12 33.17 -29.96
N ASN A 7 -12.34 32.63 -29.01
CA ASN A 7 -12.62 31.35 -28.33
C ASN A 7 -13.95 31.51 -27.59
N LYS A 8 -15.00 30.86 -28.09
CA LYS A 8 -16.34 30.94 -27.52
C LYS A 8 -16.53 29.73 -26.62
N THR A 9 -16.39 29.92 -25.31
CA THR A 9 -16.74 28.92 -24.31
C THR A 9 -18.20 28.49 -24.50
N LEU A 10 -18.43 27.20 -24.77
CA LEU A 10 -19.78 26.62 -24.86
C LEU A 10 -20.51 26.81 -23.53
N GLU A 11 -21.79 27.20 -23.57
CA GLU A 11 -22.60 27.28 -22.34
C GLU A 11 -22.95 25.87 -21.85
N LEU A 12 -23.11 25.69 -20.53
CA LEU A 12 -23.39 24.40 -19.86
C LEU A 12 -24.49 23.54 -20.54
N PRO A 13 -25.59 24.10 -21.08
CA PRO A 13 -26.60 23.32 -21.81
C PRO A 13 -26.07 22.68 -23.11
N GLU A 14 -25.08 23.28 -23.78
CA GLU A 14 -24.50 22.77 -25.02
C GLU A 14 -23.53 21.60 -24.75
N ILE A 15 -22.82 21.63 -23.62
CA ILE A 15 -21.93 20.57 -23.14
C ILE A 15 -22.72 19.30 -22.77
N ILE A 16 -23.85 19.46 -22.07
CA ILE A 16 -24.74 18.36 -21.68
C ILE A 16 -25.29 17.62 -22.90
N ASN A 17 -25.39 18.28 -24.05
CA ASN A 17 -25.91 17.68 -25.29
C ASN A 17 -24.87 16.89 -26.09
N ALA A 18 -23.57 17.07 -25.82
CA ALA A 18 -22.49 16.40 -26.56
C ALA A 18 -22.05 15.07 -25.92
N VAL A 19 -22.40 14.84 -24.65
CA VAL A 19 -21.93 13.73 -23.84
C VAL A 19 -23.12 13.00 -23.19
N SER A 20 -23.21 11.68 -23.37
CA SER A 20 -24.31 10.91 -22.81
C SER A 20 -24.32 10.92 -21.28
N SER A 21 -25.51 10.86 -20.68
CA SER A 21 -25.66 10.75 -19.23
C SER A 21 -24.99 9.49 -18.69
N GLU A 22 -25.04 8.38 -19.43
CA GLU A 22 -24.37 7.13 -19.05
C GLU A 22 -22.84 7.29 -19.02
N PHE A 23 -22.25 8.04 -19.96
CA PHE A 23 -20.82 8.33 -19.93
C PHE A 23 -20.46 9.26 -18.76
N LEU A 24 -21.27 10.27 -18.45
CA LEU A 24 -21.07 11.11 -17.26
C LEU A 24 -21.13 10.29 -15.96
N HIS A 25 -22.06 9.34 -15.87
CA HIS A 25 -22.13 8.40 -14.76
C HIS A 25 -20.88 7.51 -14.66
N LEU A 26 -20.37 7.02 -15.80
CA LEU A 26 -19.12 6.27 -15.82
C LEU A 26 -17.94 7.11 -15.33
N LEU A 27 -17.81 8.37 -15.78
CA LEU A 27 -16.74 9.26 -15.32
C LEU A 27 -16.79 9.47 -13.79
N LYS A 28 -17.98 9.70 -13.24
CA LYS A 28 -18.18 9.81 -11.78
C LYS A 28 -17.93 8.51 -11.02
N HIS A 29 -18.18 7.37 -11.66
CA HIS A 29 -17.87 6.07 -11.07
C HIS A 29 -16.36 5.84 -11.00
N LEU A 30 -15.63 6.20 -12.05
CA LEU A 30 -14.17 6.10 -12.12
C LEU A 30 -13.46 7.15 -11.24
N ASP A 31 -14.15 8.24 -10.90
CA ASP A 31 -13.63 9.31 -10.07
C ASP A 31 -14.79 10.06 -9.39
N PRO A 32 -15.09 9.77 -8.12
CA PRO A 32 -16.22 10.37 -7.40
C PRO A 32 -16.19 11.89 -7.34
N ASP A 33 -15.00 12.49 -7.37
CA ASP A 33 -14.79 13.94 -7.34
C ASP A 33 -14.91 14.57 -8.74
N PHE A 34 -15.10 13.76 -9.79
CA PHE A 34 -15.24 14.26 -11.15
C PHE A 34 -16.56 15.00 -11.35
N THR A 35 -16.43 16.24 -11.77
CA THR A 35 -17.54 17.14 -12.07
C THR A 35 -17.60 17.43 -13.57
N ILE A 36 -18.73 17.96 -14.03
CA ILE A 36 -18.89 18.36 -15.43
C ILE A 36 -17.90 19.47 -15.83
N GLU A 37 -17.43 20.27 -14.87
CA GLU A 37 -16.45 21.34 -15.08
C GLU A 37 -15.06 20.80 -15.46
N ASN A 38 -14.79 19.52 -15.17
CA ASN A 38 -13.56 18.85 -15.59
C ASN A 38 -13.56 18.49 -17.08
N ILE A 39 -14.69 18.64 -17.78
CA ILE A 39 -14.81 18.40 -19.21
C ILE A 39 -14.59 19.72 -19.93
N THR A 40 -13.55 19.78 -20.77
CA THR A 40 -13.30 20.92 -21.66
C THR A 40 -13.47 20.48 -23.12
N PHE A 41 -13.60 21.44 -24.03
CA PHE A 41 -13.76 21.17 -25.46
C PHE A 41 -12.70 21.92 -26.25
N ASP A 42 -12.16 21.28 -27.28
CA ASP A 42 -11.35 21.99 -28.27
C ASP A 42 -12.27 22.79 -29.20
N ASP A 43 -12.34 24.10 -28.99
CA ASP A 43 -13.16 25.02 -29.79
C ASP A 43 -12.92 24.87 -31.30
N LYS A 44 -11.68 24.59 -31.73
CA LYS A 44 -11.38 24.41 -33.15
C LYS A 44 -11.99 23.11 -33.69
N VAL A 45 -12.00 22.05 -32.91
CA VAL A 45 -12.61 20.77 -33.32
C VAL A 45 -14.13 20.84 -33.23
N ALA A 46 -14.67 21.48 -32.18
CA ALA A 46 -16.10 21.65 -31.94
C ALA A 46 -16.79 22.52 -33.01
N ILE A 47 -16.14 23.61 -33.45
CA ILE A 47 -16.69 24.53 -34.46
C ILE A 47 -16.77 23.89 -35.85
N TYR A 48 -15.75 23.12 -36.26
CA TYR A 48 -15.73 22.45 -37.57
C TYR A 48 -16.54 21.15 -37.61
N ARG A 49 -16.83 20.55 -36.45
CA ARG A 49 -17.67 19.36 -36.30
C ARG A 49 -18.86 19.68 -35.40
N LYS A 50 -19.80 20.47 -35.91
CA LYS A 50 -21.11 20.68 -35.26
C LYS A 50 -21.66 19.31 -34.81
N GLY A 51 -21.75 19.03 -33.52
CA GLY A 51 -22.50 17.91 -32.92
C GLY A 51 -22.01 16.47 -33.19
N ALA A 52 -20.85 16.08 -32.66
CA ALA A 52 -20.55 14.65 -32.45
C ALA A 52 -20.98 14.23 -31.03
N PHE A 53 -21.80 13.18 -30.92
CA PHE A 53 -22.24 12.64 -29.63
C PHE A 53 -21.22 11.63 -29.12
N LEU A 54 -20.75 11.79 -27.87
CA LEU A 54 -19.90 10.83 -27.16
C LEU A 54 -20.73 10.05 -26.15
N GLY A 55 -20.66 8.72 -26.17
CA GLY A 55 -21.39 7.87 -25.23
C GLY A 55 -20.83 6.47 -25.15
N LEU A 56 -21.58 5.59 -24.50
CA LEU A 56 -21.25 4.16 -24.42
C LEU A 56 -21.92 3.39 -25.57
N ASN A 57 -21.29 2.31 -26.03
CA ASN A 57 -21.93 1.35 -26.93
C ASN A 57 -23.07 0.58 -26.22
N CYS A 58 -23.82 -0.25 -26.94
CA CYS A 58 -25.05 -0.86 -26.43
C CYS A 58 -24.91 -1.80 -25.23
N ASP A 59 -23.75 -2.43 -25.06
CA ASP A 59 -23.41 -3.31 -23.93
C ASP A 59 -22.49 -2.63 -22.90
N HIS A 60 -22.25 -1.33 -23.07
CA HIS A 60 -21.37 -0.50 -22.25
C HIS A 60 -19.90 -0.95 -22.21
N SER A 61 -19.48 -1.86 -23.09
CA SER A 61 -18.10 -2.39 -23.12
C SER A 61 -17.08 -1.47 -23.80
N ARG A 62 -17.52 -0.42 -24.50
CA ARG A 62 -16.65 0.49 -25.27
C ARG A 62 -17.20 1.91 -25.35
N LEU A 63 -16.30 2.87 -25.53
CA LEU A 63 -16.65 4.22 -25.94
C LEU A 63 -17.10 4.22 -27.41
N ALA A 64 -18.18 4.95 -27.67
CA ALA A 64 -18.79 5.12 -28.97
C ALA A 64 -18.94 6.61 -29.25
N TYR A 65 -18.77 6.98 -30.52
CA TYR A 65 -19.17 8.31 -30.98
C TYR A 65 -19.97 8.25 -32.27
N ILE A 66 -20.84 9.24 -32.48
CA ILE A 66 -21.63 9.39 -33.70
C ILE A 66 -21.12 10.63 -34.46
N PRO A 67 -20.53 10.47 -35.65
CA PRO A 67 -20.17 11.60 -36.50
C PRO A 67 -21.42 12.33 -37.02
N ILE A 68 -21.42 13.66 -37.05
CA ILE A 68 -22.53 14.45 -37.62
C ILE A 68 -22.89 14.06 -39.06
N ALA A 69 -21.91 13.70 -39.89
CA ALA A 69 -22.17 13.27 -41.26
C ALA A 69 -23.08 12.03 -41.34
N ARG A 70 -23.16 11.23 -40.26
CA ARG A 70 -24.14 10.14 -40.14
C ARG A 70 -25.50 10.64 -39.64
N LEU A 71 -25.54 11.61 -38.73
CA LEU A 71 -26.79 12.24 -38.28
C LEU A 71 -27.53 12.96 -39.41
N ASN A 72 -26.81 13.60 -40.33
CA ASN A 72 -27.42 14.31 -41.47
C ASN A 72 -28.01 13.40 -42.56
N ARG A 73 -27.76 12.08 -42.51
CA ARG A 73 -28.33 11.12 -43.49
C ARG A 73 -29.76 10.72 -43.18
N PHE A 74 -30.29 11.16 -42.05
CA PHE A 74 -31.68 10.92 -41.69
C PHE A 74 -32.53 12.08 -42.25
N ASN A 75 -33.65 11.74 -42.89
CA ASN A 75 -34.70 12.70 -43.23
C ASN A 75 -35.38 13.13 -41.93
N LEU A 76 -34.72 14.05 -41.24
CA LEU A 76 -35.22 14.66 -40.03
C LEU A 76 -36.34 15.63 -40.43
N PRO A 77 -37.46 15.69 -39.68
CA PRO A 77 -38.56 16.58 -40.00
C PRO A 77 -38.04 18.01 -40.21
N SER A 78 -38.32 18.59 -41.38
CA SER A 78 -37.85 19.93 -41.74
C SER A 78 -38.38 20.96 -40.76
N THR A 79 -37.49 21.84 -40.29
CA THR A 79 -37.64 22.84 -39.22
C THR A 79 -38.64 23.98 -39.49
N SER A 80 -39.54 23.85 -40.47
CA SER A 80 -40.38 24.96 -40.94
C SER A 80 -41.65 25.24 -40.13
N THR A 81 -41.91 24.52 -39.03
CA THR A 81 -43.15 24.67 -38.25
C THR A 81 -42.99 24.88 -36.74
N LEU A 82 -41.77 25.03 -36.20
CA LEU A 82 -41.57 25.14 -34.75
C LEU A 82 -41.01 26.52 -34.37
N THR A 83 -41.90 27.37 -33.87
CA THR A 83 -41.59 28.68 -33.32
C THR A 83 -41.17 28.55 -31.85
N ASN A 84 -39.90 28.87 -31.61
CA ASN A 84 -39.28 29.33 -30.35
C ASN A 84 -39.29 28.38 -29.12
N SER A 85 -38.07 28.19 -28.60
CA SER A 85 -37.69 27.66 -27.27
C SER A 85 -37.60 26.15 -27.04
N LEU A 86 -36.83 25.46 -27.89
CA LEU A 86 -35.74 24.53 -27.52
C LEU A 86 -35.13 24.02 -28.85
N PRO A 87 -33.81 23.81 -28.98
CA PRO A 87 -33.28 23.25 -30.20
C PRO A 87 -33.89 21.86 -30.40
N ILE A 88 -34.51 21.62 -31.55
CA ILE A 88 -34.98 20.31 -32.05
C ILE A 88 -33.96 19.18 -31.81
N PHE A 89 -32.68 19.53 -31.71
CA PHE A 89 -31.58 18.66 -31.26
C PHE A 89 -31.85 17.94 -29.91
N LEU A 90 -32.51 18.58 -28.94
CA LEU A 90 -32.84 18.00 -27.63
C LEU A 90 -33.91 16.90 -27.72
N GLU A 91 -34.97 17.10 -28.53
CA GLU A 91 -35.98 16.07 -28.74
C GLU A 91 -35.48 14.93 -29.64
N MET A 92 -34.52 15.20 -30.52
CA MET A 92 -33.93 14.21 -31.42
C MET A 92 -32.93 13.26 -30.75
N LEU A 93 -32.38 13.64 -29.61
CA LEU A 93 -31.57 12.76 -28.76
C LEU A 93 -32.42 11.99 -27.75
N LEU A 94 -33.71 12.32 -27.58
CA LEU A 94 -34.62 11.54 -26.72
C LEU A 94 -34.77 10.07 -27.17
N PRO A 95 -34.87 9.69 -28.46
CA PRO A 95 -34.84 8.28 -28.86
C PRO A 95 -33.52 7.58 -28.53
N TYR A 96 -32.42 8.34 -28.38
CA TYR A 96 -31.16 7.84 -27.86
C TYR A 96 -31.13 7.80 -26.33
N ASN A 97 -31.95 8.57 -25.63
CA ASN A 97 -32.19 8.47 -24.18
C ASN A 97 -33.28 7.43 -23.83
N VAL A 98 -34.05 6.95 -24.82
CA VAL A 98 -35.20 6.03 -24.65
C VAL A 98 -35.07 4.79 -25.58
N GLY A 99 -34.20 3.85 -25.21
CA GLY A 99 -34.49 2.42 -25.34
C GLY A 99 -34.26 1.66 -26.67
N CYS A 100 -33.99 2.29 -27.82
CA CYS A 100 -33.83 1.51 -29.06
C CYS A 100 -32.38 1.00 -29.29
N LYS A 101 -32.05 -0.15 -28.65
CA LYS A 101 -30.71 -0.79 -28.68
C LYS A 101 -30.17 -1.09 -30.09
N GLU A 102 -31.03 -1.41 -31.04
CA GLU A 102 -30.69 -1.78 -32.43
C GLU A 102 -30.19 -0.58 -33.25
N LEU A 103 -30.72 0.63 -32.99
CA LEU A 103 -30.24 1.85 -33.64
C LEU A 103 -28.86 2.27 -33.09
N ARG A 104 -28.62 2.18 -31.77
CA ARG A 104 -27.31 2.57 -31.16
C ARG A 104 -26.13 1.79 -31.76
N SER A 105 -26.30 0.50 -32.03
CA SER A 105 -25.23 -0.40 -32.50
C SER A 105 -24.84 -0.20 -33.97
N SER A 106 -25.75 0.28 -34.83
CA SER A 106 -25.50 0.44 -36.27
C SER A 106 -24.78 1.75 -36.65
N PHE A 107 -24.76 2.76 -35.77
CA PHE A 107 -24.19 4.10 -36.07
C PHE A 107 -22.92 4.47 -35.31
N ALA A 108 -22.67 3.84 -34.17
CA ALA A 108 -21.49 4.08 -33.35
C ALA A 108 -20.20 3.69 -34.08
N VAL A 109 -19.23 4.61 -34.12
CA VAL A 109 -17.84 4.25 -34.45
C VAL A 109 -17.17 3.84 -33.15
N GLN A 110 -16.93 2.53 -33.01
CA GLN A 110 -16.14 1.99 -31.90
C GLN A 110 -14.66 2.25 -32.16
N THR A 111 -13.96 2.76 -31.16
CA THR A 111 -12.53 3.09 -31.29
C THR A 111 -11.88 3.17 -29.91
N THR A 112 -10.55 3.31 -29.86
CA THR A 112 -9.83 3.63 -28.62
C THR A 112 -10.37 4.91 -27.97
N VAL A 113 -10.29 4.99 -26.65
CA VAL A 113 -10.75 6.15 -25.85
C VAL A 113 -10.23 7.45 -26.43
N ARG A 114 -8.91 7.58 -26.62
CA ARG A 114 -8.29 8.79 -27.18
C ARG A 114 -8.83 9.16 -28.55
N ARG A 115 -9.08 8.19 -29.43
CA ARG A 115 -9.58 8.46 -30.77
C ARG A 115 -11.05 8.87 -30.75
N ALA A 116 -11.85 8.35 -29.81
CA ALA A 116 -13.22 8.81 -29.61
C ALA A 116 -13.25 10.22 -29.00
N LEU A 117 -12.46 10.50 -27.97
CA LEU A 117 -12.30 11.84 -27.38
C LEU A 117 -11.83 12.88 -28.41
N ALA A 118 -10.77 12.58 -29.16
CA ALA A 118 -10.27 13.43 -30.23
C ALA A 118 -11.30 13.61 -31.36
N ALA A 119 -12.12 12.59 -31.64
CA ALA A 119 -13.14 12.68 -32.68
C ALA A 119 -14.31 13.60 -32.28
N THR A 120 -14.63 13.67 -30.99
CA THR A 120 -15.69 14.51 -30.42
C THR A 120 -15.19 15.88 -29.95
N GLY A 121 -13.87 16.08 -29.88
CA GLY A 121 -13.28 17.30 -29.34
C GLY A 121 -13.40 17.41 -27.82
N VAL A 122 -13.79 16.32 -27.14
CA VAL A 122 -13.87 16.25 -25.69
C VAL A 122 -12.46 16.10 -25.12
N ILE A 123 -12.08 17.02 -24.24
CA ILE A 123 -10.81 17.02 -23.53
C ILE A 123 -11.11 16.65 -22.08
N LEU A 124 -10.45 15.59 -21.61
CA LEU A 124 -10.48 15.14 -20.23
C LEU A 124 -9.07 15.27 -19.63
N PRO A 125 -8.95 15.40 -18.29
CA PRO A 125 -7.66 15.29 -17.62
C PRO A 125 -6.98 13.96 -17.97
N GLU A 126 -5.66 13.96 -18.15
CA GLU A 126 -4.91 12.78 -18.61
C GLU A 126 -5.10 11.57 -17.69
N GLY A 127 -5.20 11.79 -16.37
CA GLY A 127 -5.51 10.75 -15.39
C GLY A 127 -6.87 10.08 -15.63
N MET A 128 -7.87 10.84 -16.09
CA MET A 128 -9.19 10.30 -16.45
C MET A 128 -9.16 9.52 -17.76
N ILE A 129 -8.41 10.01 -18.76
CA ILE A 129 -8.20 9.27 -20.02
C ILE A 129 -7.58 7.90 -19.73
N PHE A 130 -6.58 7.87 -18.86
CA PHE A 130 -5.95 6.63 -18.43
C PHE A 130 -6.94 5.67 -17.74
N LYS A 131 -7.76 6.15 -16.79
CA LYS A 131 -8.82 5.36 -16.14
C LYS A 131 -9.82 4.78 -17.13
N LEU A 132 -10.24 5.56 -18.13
CA LEU A 132 -11.13 5.09 -19.19
C LEU A 132 -10.47 4.05 -20.11
N GLU A 133 -9.21 4.28 -20.48
CA GLU A 133 -8.43 3.32 -21.27
C GLU A 133 -8.26 2.02 -20.52
N GLN A 134 -8.02 2.07 -19.21
CA GLN A 134 -8.05 0.89 -18.36
C GLN A 134 -9.42 0.22 -18.39
N HIS A 135 -10.49 0.95 -18.09
CA HIS A 135 -11.85 0.42 -18.04
C HIS A 135 -12.26 -0.33 -19.32
N PHE A 136 -12.04 0.27 -20.50
CA PHE A 136 -12.49 -0.32 -21.78
C PHE A 136 -11.52 -1.32 -22.41
N ASN A 137 -10.22 -1.21 -22.09
CA ASN A 137 -9.25 -2.22 -22.52
C ASN A 137 -9.07 -3.31 -21.47
N THR A 138 -9.91 -3.33 -20.44
CA THR A 138 -9.87 -4.39 -19.45
C THR A 138 -10.23 -5.71 -20.12
N PRO A 139 -9.32 -6.70 -20.13
CA PRO A 139 -9.69 -8.05 -20.54
C PRO A 139 -10.72 -8.58 -19.56
N LYS A 140 -11.83 -9.13 -20.08
CA LYS A 140 -12.83 -9.84 -19.25
C LYS A 140 -12.12 -10.77 -18.25
N LEU A 141 -12.25 -10.46 -16.97
CA LEU A 141 -11.59 -11.20 -15.90
C LEU A 141 -12.50 -12.31 -15.38
N ASP A 142 -11.91 -13.45 -15.06
CA ASP A 142 -12.52 -14.47 -14.22
C ASP A 142 -11.85 -14.41 -12.84
N ILE A 143 -12.60 -13.96 -11.84
CA ILE A 143 -12.15 -13.86 -10.44
C ILE A 143 -12.85 -14.94 -9.63
N LYS A 144 -12.06 -15.77 -8.94
CA LYS A 144 -12.55 -16.84 -8.07
C LYS A 144 -11.95 -16.73 -6.68
N HIS A 145 -12.72 -17.12 -5.68
CA HIS A 145 -12.21 -17.36 -4.33
C HIS A 145 -11.91 -18.85 -4.18
N ILE A 146 -10.64 -19.18 -3.98
CA ILE A 146 -10.17 -20.54 -3.76
C ILE A 146 -9.76 -20.75 -2.31
N LYS A 147 -9.91 -21.99 -1.84
CA LYS A 147 -9.52 -22.43 -0.49
C LYS A 147 -8.41 -23.49 -0.50
N THR A 148 -8.02 -23.95 -1.69
CA THR A 148 -6.98 -24.96 -1.90
C THR A 148 -6.25 -24.65 -3.20
N GLY A 149 -5.02 -25.17 -3.34
CA GLY A 149 -4.16 -24.90 -4.50
C GLY A 149 -3.60 -23.47 -4.49
N ILE A 150 -3.56 -22.82 -3.33
CA ILE A 150 -3.04 -21.47 -3.16
C ILE A 150 -1.52 -21.49 -3.30
N ALA A 151 -0.83 -22.51 -2.77
CA ALA A 151 0.60 -22.66 -2.95
C ALA A 151 0.99 -22.71 -4.43
N ASP A 152 0.21 -23.41 -5.27
CA ASP A 152 0.48 -23.52 -6.70
C ASP A 152 0.41 -22.16 -7.41
N VAL A 153 -0.53 -21.29 -7.02
CA VAL A 153 -0.62 -19.90 -7.53
C VAL A 153 0.66 -19.12 -7.20
N TYR A 154 1.21 -19.30 -6.00
CA TYR A 154 2.45 -18.66 -5.55
C TYR A 154 3.71 -19.26 -6.18
N ARG A 155 3.67 -20.52 -6.60
CA ARG A 155 4.80 -21.21 -7.26
C ARG A 155 4.92 -20.92 -8.74
N LEU A 156 3.92 -20.29 -9.37
CA LEU A 156 4.02 -19.90 -10.78
C LEU A 156 5.29 -19.05 -11.04
N PRO A 157 5.83 -19.07 -12.27
CA PRO A 157 6.97 -18.23 -12.60
C PRO A 157 6.70 -16.75 -12.35
N ARG A 158 7.75 -16.02 -11.97
CA ARG A 158 7.66 -14.57 -11.74
C ARG A 158 7.30 -13.84 -13.04
N LEU A 159 6.19 -13.12 -13.02
CA LEU A 159 5.77 -12.25 -14.11
C LEU A 159 6.62 -10.97 -14.12
N GLN A 160 6.73 -10.31 -15.28
CA GLN A 160 7.56 -9.11 -15.40
C GLN A 160 6.84 -7.78 -15.11
N ASN A 161 5.52 -7.82 -14.90
CA ASN A 161 4.70 -6.61 -14.83
C ASN A 161 3.95 -6.49 -13.51
N GLY A 162 3.76 -5.23 -13.08
CA GLY A 162 2.90 -4.86 -11.95
C GLY A 162 3.43 -5.30 -10.59
N SER A 163 2.57 -5.14 -9.58
CA SER A 163 2.85 -5.56 -8.21
C SER A 163 2.96 -7.08 -8.12
N LEU A 164 2.18 -7.82 -8.91
CA LEU A 164 2.24 -9.29 -8.97
C LEU A 164 3.63 -9.79 -9.39
N GLY A 165 4.21 -9.19 -10.44
CA GLY A 165 5.58 -9.48 -10.86
C GLY A 165 6.63 -9.02 -9.85
N SER A 166 6.32 -8.04 -9.03
CA SER A 166 7.23 -7.50 -8.01
C SER A 166 7.17 -8.27 -6.68
N SER A 167 6.25 -9.21 -6.50
CA SER A 167 6.09 -10.00 -5.28
C SER A 167 7.36 -10.81 -4.97
N CYS A 168 7.92 -10.62 -3.77
CA CYS A 168 9.07 -11.38 -3.28
C CYS A 168 8.77 -12.87 -3.05
N MET A 169 7.49 -13.21 -2.88
CA MET A 169 7.02 -14.58 -2.68
C MET A 169 6.69 -15.31 -3.99
N GLN A 170 6.63 -14.65 -5.14
CA GLN A 170 6.36 -15.36 -6.39
C GLN A 170 7.53 -16.28 -6.78
N GLY A 171 7.23 -17.57 -7.00
CA GLY A 171 8.20 -18.57 -7.42
C GLY A 171 9.13 -19.08 -6.32
N LYS A 172 8.84 -18.77 -5.04
CA LYS A 172 9.61 -19.31 -3.90
C LYS A 172 9.30 -20.80 -3.68
N PRO A 173 10.13 -21.51 -2.88
CA PRO A 173 9.94 -22.94 -2.61
C PRO A 173 8.56 -23.28 -2.06
N GLU A 174 8.02 -24.43 -2.47
CA GLU A 174 6.69 -24.94 -2.08
C GLU A 174 6.50 -24.99 -0.56
N LYS A 175 7.52 -25.42 0.19
CA LYS A 175 7.49 -25.53 1.65
C LYS A 175 7.13 -24.22 2.36
N TYR A 176 7.38 -23.05 1.74
CA TYR A 176 7.01 -21.75 2.34
C TYR A 176 5.50 -21.51 2.31
N PHE A 177 4.76 -22.20 1.44
CA PHE A 177 3.34 -21.95 1.21
C PHE A 177 2.44 -23.02 1.83
N GLU A 178 2.99 -23.98 2.58
CA GLU A 178 2.22 -25.03 3.23
C GLU A 178 1.10 -24.47 4.12
N ILE A 179 1.35 -23.34 4.80
CA ILE A 179 0.34 -22.66 5.60
C ILE A 179 -0.91 -22.28 4.78
N TYR A 180 -0.75 -21.89 3.51
CA TYR A 180 -1.87 -21.40 2.71
C TYR A 180 -2.87 -22.51 2.35
N ASP A 181 -2.41 -23.74 2.15
CA ASP A 181 -3.28 -24.85 1.76
C ASP A 181 -3.75 -25.71 2.95
N ASN A 182 -3.07 -25.61 4.09
CA ASN A 182 -3.39 -26.42 5.27
C ASN A 182 -4.20 -25.65 6.34
N GLU A 183 -4.29 -24.32 6.26
CA GLU A 183 -5.09 -23.55 7.20
C GLU A 183 -6.49 -23.20 6.64
N PRO A 184 -7.58 -23.66 7.28
CA PRO A 184 -8.94 -23.42 6.80
C PRO A 184 -9.34 -21.94 6.83
N ALA A 185 -8.69 -21.17 7.71
CA ALA A 185 -8.88 -19.73 7.81
C ALA A 185 -8.35 -18.99 6.58
N ILE A 186 -7.43 -19.58 5.82
CA ILE A 186 -6.80 -18.92 4.67
C ILE A 186 -7.60 -19.22 3.40
N GLY A 187 -7.59 -18.28 2.47
CA GLY A 187 -8.13 -18.41 1.13
C GLY A 187 -7.38 -17.47 0.19
N CYS A 188 -7.70 -17.51 -1.10
CA CYS A 188 -7.10 -16.61 -2.08
C CYS A 188 -8.11 -16.19 -3.13
N LEU A 189 -8.19 -14.89 -3.39
CA LEU A 189 -8.81 -14.39 -4.61
C LEU A 189 -7.80 -14.55 -5.74
N VAL A 190 -8.23 -15.16 -6.84
CA VAL A 190 -7.41 -15.38 -8.03
C VAL A 190 -8.12 -14.78 -9.22
N ALA A 191 -7.46 -13.84 -9.89
CA ALA A 191 -7.93 -13.21 -11.12
C ALA A 191 -7.15 -13.77 -12.31
N THR A 192 -7.89 -14.26 -13.30
CA THR A 192 -7.35 -14.75 -14.58
C THR A 192 -7.91 -13.98 -15.76
N ASP A 193 -7.12 -13.86 -16.83
CA ASP A 193 -7.58 -13.30 -18.10
C ASP A 193 -8.36 -14.34 -18.94
N GLN A 194 -8.74 -13.95 -20.17
CA GLN A 194 -9.53 -14.80 -21.07
C GLN A 194 -8.81 -16.07 -21.52
N ASP A 195 -7.48 -16.04 -21.50
CA ASP A 195 -6.62 -17.18 -21.87
C ASP A 195 -6.30 -18.05 -20.64
N GLY A 196 -6.79 -17.66 -19.46
CA GLY A 196 -6.60 -18.38 -18.19
C GLY A 196 -5.28 -18.05 -17.49
N TYR A 197 -4.53 -17.03 -17.93
CA TYR A 197 -3.30 -16.64 -17.26
C TYR A 197 -3.59 -15.85 -15.98
N LEU A 198 -2.79 -16.10 -14.94
CA LEU A 198 -2.86 -15.35 -13.69
C LEU A 198 -2.50 -13.88 -13.95
N VAL A 199 -3.43 -12.98 -13.65
CA VAL A 199 -3.22 -11.52 -13.76
C VAL A 199 -3.36 -10.80 -12.43
N GLY A 200 -3.89 -11.45 -11.40
CA GLY A 200 -3.91 -10.92 -10.05
C GLY A 200 -4.27 -11.94 -8.98
N ARG A 201 -3.94 -11.61 -7.73
CA ARG A 201 -4.35 -12.37 -6.56
C ARG A 201 -4.38 -11.54 -5.28
N ALA A 202 -5.07 -12.02 -4.27
CA ALA A 202 -4.98 -11.51 -2.90
C ALA A 202 -5.26 -12.64 -1.89
N ILE A 203 -4.49 -12.72 -0.81
CA ILE A 203 -4.83 -13.64 0.29
C ILE A 203 -6.07 -13.12 1.00
N THR A 204 -6.91 -14.04 1.45
CA THR A 204 -8.05 -13.75 2.32
C THR A 204 -7.93 -14.50 3.62
N TRP A 205 -8.29 -13.86 4.71
CA TRP A 205 -8.20 -14.37 6.07
C TRP A 205 -9.57 -14.40 6.70
N GLN A 206 -10.01 -15.56 7.16
CA GLN A 206 -11.13 -15.68 8.08
C GLN A 206 -10.61 -15.36 9.48
N VAL A 207 -10.90 -14.16 9.97
CA VAL A 207 -10.40 -13.69 11.27
C VAL A 207 -11.28 -14.22 12.40
N ASP A 208 -10.73 -14.26 13.62
CA ASP A 208 -11.38 -14.85 14.79
C ASP A 208 -12.68 -14.11 15.18
N SER A 209 -12.82 -12.84 14.78
CA SER A 209 -14.05 -12.04 14.93
C SER A 209 -15.20 -12.49 14.02
N GLY A 210 -14.95 -13.41 13.08
CA GLY A 210 -15.93 -13.95 12.14
C GLY A 210 -15.97 -13.23 10.78
N ALA A 211 -15.21 -12.14 10.60
CA ALA A 211 -15.11 -11.46 9.31
C ALA A 211 -14.14 -12.17 8.35
N THR A 212 -14.27 -11.88 7.05
CA THR A 212 -13.27 -12.24 6.04
C THR A 212 -12.53 -10.99 5.58
N CYS A 213 -11.22 -10.96 5.79
CA CYS A 213 -10.34 -9.84 5.46
C CYS A 213 -9.48 -10.15 4.23
N CYS A 214 -9.47 -9.25 3.26
CA CYS A 214 -8.66 -9.32 2.04
C CYS A 214 -7.36 -8.54 2.24
N ASP A 215 -6.25 -9.26 2.17
CA ASP A 215 -4.88 -8.78 2.30
C ASP A 215 -4.47 -7.91 1.11
N ARG A 216 -3.18 -7.55 1.03
CA ARG A 216 -2.56 -6.86 -0.09
C ARG A 216 -2.91 -7.51 -1.42
N ARG A 217 -3.32 -6.68 -2.36
CA ARG A 217 -3.78 -7.09 -3.69
C ARG A 217 -2.65 -6.90 -4.65
N TYR A 218 -2.32 -7.99 -5.33
CA TYR A 218 -1.27 -8.07 -6.32
C TYR A 218 -1.91 -8.21 -7.69
N GLY A 219 -1.57 -7.31 -8.62
CA GLY A 219 -2.06 -7.33 -9.99
C GLY A 219 -0.97 -7.01 -10.99
N THR A 220 -1.18 -7.38 -12.25
CA THR A 220 -0.34 -6.91 -13.36
C THR A 220 -0.57 -5.42 -13.67
N SER A 221 -1.67 -4.86 -13.16
CA SER A 221 -1.99 -3.43 -13.21
C SER A 221 -2.87 -3.02 -12.01
N SER A 222 -2.94 -1.73 -11.72
CA SER A 222 -3.82 -1.15 -10.68
C SER A 222 -5.30 -1.48 -10.90
N TYR A 223 -5.71 -1.62 -12.16
CA TYR A 223 -7.07 -2.02 -12.51
C TYR A 223 -7.41 -3.42 -11.96
N ILE A 224 -6.50 -4.39 -12.09
CA ILE A 224 -6.73 -5.74 -11.57
C ILE A 224 -6.87 -5.71 -10.04
N GLU A 225 -6.07 -4.88 -9.37
CA GLU A 225 -6.14 -4.70 -7.92
C GLU A 225 -7.50 -4.14 -7.49
N GLU A 226 -8.03 -3.15 -8.21
CA GLU A 226 -9.37 -2.57 -7.96
C GLU A 226 -10.51 -3.56 -8.27
N ALA A 227 -10.36 -4.37 -9.31
CA ALA A 227 -11.31 -5.44 -9.63
C ALA A 227 -11.38 -6.49 -8.51
N LEU A 228 -10.23 -6.86 -7.91
CA LEU A 228 -10.18 -7.74 -6.75
C LEU A 228 -10.87 -7.12 -5.53
N VAL A 229 -10.66 -5.83 -5.26
CA VAL A 229 -11.34 -5.10 -4.17
C VAL A 229 -12.86 -5.09 -4.38
N THR A 230 -13.30 -4.80 -5.61
CA THR A 230 -14.71 -4.77 -5.97
C THR A 230 -15.34 -6.15 -5.79
N TYR A 231 -14.68 -7.20 -6.27
CA TYR A 231 -15.12 -8.58 -6.06
C TYR A 231 -15.22 -8.91 -4.58
N ALA A 232 -14.19 -8.62 -3.79
CA ALA A 232 -14.15 -8.90 -2.36
C ALA A 232 -15.31 -8.24 -1.61
N LYS A 233 -15.52 -6.93 -1.82
CA LYS A 233 -16.59 -6.15 -1.18
C LYS A 233 -17.98 -6.66 -1.57
N ASN A 234 -18.20 -6.98 -2.84
CA ASN A 234 -19.47 -7.55 -3.31
C ASN A 234 -19.77 -8.94 -2.72
N ASN A 235 -18.75 -9.63 -2.23
CA ASN A 235 -18.86 -10.92 -1.55
C ASN A 235 -18.75 -10.81 -0.02
N GLY A 236 -18.98 -9.62 0.55
CA GLY A 236 -19.04 -9.42 2.01
C GLY A 236 -17.69 -9.45 2.71
N MET A 237 -16.57 -9.30 1.98
CA MET A 237 -15.23 -9.25 2.55
C MET A 237 -14.80 -7.80 2.81
N TYR A 238 -13.87 -7.63 3.75
CA TYR A 238 -13.28 -6.33 4.08
C TYR A 238 -11.86 -6.23 3.52
N CYS A 239 -11.55 -5.19 2.76
CA CYS A 239 -10.22 -4.98 2.21
C CYS A 239 -9.41 -4.00 3.07
N LYS A 240 -8.13 -4.29 3.28
CA LYS A 240 -7.18 -3.32 3.86
C LYS A 240 -7.16 -2.04 3.01
N SER A 241 -7.35 -0.87 3.64
CA SER A 241 -7.52 0.41 2.94
C SER A 241 -6.29 0.88 2.17
N ASN A 242 -5.10 0.60 2.69
CA ASN A 242 -3.81 0.87 2.06
C ASN A 242 -3.32 -0.39 1.30
N ASN A 243 -2.86 -0.23 0.05
CA ASN A 243 -2.32 -1.34 -0.76
C ASN A 243 -0.80 -1.53 -0.67
N ASN A 244 -0.28 -1.47 0.55
CA ASN A 244 1.14 -1.57 0.85
C ASN A 244 1.41 -2.56 1.99
N TYR A 245 2.68 -2.66 2.37
CA TYR A 245 3.13 -3.53 3.45
C TYR A 245 3.01 -2.86 4.83
N ASP A 246 2.58 -1.60 4.93
CA ASP A 246 2.49 -0.89 6.22
C ASP A 246 1.39 -1.49 7.10
N GLU A 247 1.21 -1.00 8.32
CA GLU A 247 0.13 -1.45 9.19
C GLU A 247 -1.25 -1.16 8.60
N VAL A 248 -2.27 -1.86 9.11
CA VAL A 248 -3.64 -1.66 8.66
C VAL A 248 -4.19 -0.37 9.26
N ASP A 249 -4.55 0.61 8.41
CA ASP A 249 -5.25 1.81 8.90
C ASP A 249 -6.75 1.54 9.12
N SER A 250 -7.36 0.78 8.21
CA SER A 250 -8.78 0.41 8.29
C SER A 250 -9.12 -0.77 7.37
N TRP A 251 -10.18 -1.48 7.74
CA TRP A 251 -10.79 -2.54 6.96
C TRP A 251 -12.09 -2.04 6.31
N GLN A 252 -12.15 -2.00 4.99
CA GLN A 252 -13.27 -1.43 4.24
C GLN A 252 -14.13 -2.50 3.56
N GLY A 253 -15.40 -2.55 3.93
CA GLY A 253 -16.43 -3.34 3.25
C GLY A 253 -17.08 -2.58 2.09
N ALA A 254 -18.21 -3.10 1.61
CA ALA A 254 -18.98 -2.46 0.54
C ALA A 254 -19.63 -1.15 1.02
N ASN A 255 -20.25 -1.18 2.20
CA ASN A 255 -21.05 -0.07 2.74
C ASN A 255 -20.67 0.29 4.18
N ASP A 256 -19.65 -0.35 4.73
CA ASP A 256 -19.27 -0.30 6.14
C ASP A 256 -17.75 -0.50 6.32
N ARG A 257 -17.32 -0.50 7.58
CA ARG A 257 -15.95 -0.79 7.99
C ARG A 257 -15.98 -1.66 9.25
N LEU A 258 -14.98 -2.50 9.44
CA LEU A 258 -14.85 -3.20 10.72
C LEU A 258 -14.63 -2.18 11.85
N THR A 259 -15.28 -2.40 12.98
CA THR A 259 -15.16 -1.52 14.15
C THR A 259 -13.78 -1.59 14.78
N SER A 260 -13.16 -2.77 14.78
CA SER A 260 -11.78 -2.98 15.22
C SER A 260 -10.84 -3.09 14.03
N ILE A 261 -9.74 -2.34 14.10
CA ILE A 261 -8.63 -2.46 13.15
C ILE A 261 -7.78 -3.70 13.48
N SER A 262 -7.54 -3.94 14.78
CA SER A 262 -6.83 -5.12 15.26
C SER A 262 -7.69 -6.36 15.05
N GLN A 263 -7.14 -7.31 14.31
CA GLN A 263 -7.73 -8.61 14.02
C GLN A 263 -6.67 -9.68 14.27
N SER A 264 -7.14 -10.85 14.68
CA SER A 264 -6.31 -12.04 14.87
C SER A 264 -6.81 -13.22 14.02
N VAL A 265 -5.89 -14.14 13.75
CA VAL A 265 -6.18 -15.44 13.14
C VAL A 265 -5.51 -16.52 13.98
N THR A 266 -6.29 -17.47 14.46
CA THR A 266 -5.76 -18.66 15.13
C THR A 266 -5.41 -19.75 14.11
N LEU A 267 -4.14 -20.17 14.08
CA LEU A 267 -3.69 -21.29 13.24
C LEU A 267 -4.01 -22.63 13.89
N THR A 268 -4.37 -23.62 13.07
CA THR A 268 -4.64 -24.98 13.52
C THR A 268 -3.35 -25.69 13.96
N GLN A 269 -2.23 -25.40 13.31
CA GLN A 269 -0.91 -25.99 13.60
C GLN A 269 0.25 -25.00 13.45
N ARG A 270 1.47 -25.47 13.76
CA ARG A 270 2.72 -24.75 13.45
C ARG A 270 3.34 -25.30 12.17
N TYR A 271 4.16 -24.49 11.52
CA TYR A 271 4.88 -24.85 10.31
C TYR A 271 6.38 -24.64 10.52
N ASP A 272 7.20 -25.43 9.83
CA ASP A 272 8.66 -25.27 9.85
C ASP A 272 9.11 -24.07 9.01
N TYR A 273 8.26 -23.66 8.06
CA TYR A 273 8.50 -22.52 7.18
C TYR A 273 7.25 -21.66 7.08
N TYR A 274 7.45 -20.34 7.06
CA TYR A 274 6.39 -19.36 6.90
C TYR A 274 6.73 -18.42 5.75
N PRO A 275 5.76 -18.05 4.89
CA PRO A 275 6.00 -17.09 3.83
C PRO A 275 6.11 -15.68 4.44
N TYR A 276 6.72 -14.75 3.68
CA TYR A 276 6.59 -13.33 3.99
C TYR A 276 5.11 -12.92 3.97
N MET A 277 4.65 -12.30 5.06
CA MET A 277 3.27 -11.82 5.22
C MET A 277 3.23 -10.29 5.24
N ASP A 278 2.39 -9.69 4.39
CA ASP A 278 2.22 -8.22 4.34
C ASP A 278 1.35 -7.67 5.48
N THR A 279 0.34 -8.43 5.94
CA THR A 279 -0.64 -7.95 6.92
C THR A 279 -0.61 -8.75 8.22
N PHE A 280 -0.97 -10.03 8.21
CA PHE A 280 -0.96 -10.89 9.41
C PHE A 280 0.44 -11.45 9.66
N ARG A 281 1.35 -10.60 10.16
CA ARG A 281 2.79 -10.94 10.28
C ARG A 281 3.31 -11.07 11.70
N TYR A 282 2.64 -10.50 12.69
CA TYR A 282 3.06 -10.59 14.08
C TYR A 282 2.56 -11.92 14.62
N PHE A 283 3.47 -12.80 15.03
CA PHE A 283 3.17 -14.19 15.35
C PHE A 283 3.51 -14.50 16.81
N ASN A 284 2.50 -14.95 17.55
CA ASN A 284 2.71 -15.64 18.81
C ASN A 284 2.86 -17.14 18.51
N THR A 285 4.10 -17.61 18.58
CA THR A 285 4.42 -19.02 18.31
C THR A 285 3.77 -19.95 19.33
N GLN A 286 3.63 -19.54 20.60
CA GLN A 286 3.06 -20.36 21.67
C GLN A 286 1.59 -20.67 21.42
N ASP A 287 0.79 -19.62 21.24
CA ASP A 287 -0.66 -19.69 21.08
C ASP A 287 -1.11 -19.94 19.64
N LYS A 288 -0.17 -19.87 18.68
CA LYS A 288 -0.40 -19.97 17.23
C LYS A 288 -1.32 -18.87 16.71
N LEU A 289 -1.14 -17.65 17.21
CA LEU A 289 -1.95 -16.48 16.85
C LEU A 289 -1.16 -15.55 15.94
N LEU A 290 -1.76 -15.18 14.82
CA LEU A 290 -1.28 -14.11 13.95
C LEU A 290 -2.08 -12.83 14.19
N TYR A 291 -1.40 -11.69 14.26
CA TYR A 291 -2.00 -10.37 14.41
C TYR A 291 -1.64 -9.48 13.21
N CYS A 292 -2.56 -8.57 12.86
CA CYS A 292 -2.37 -7.61 11.77
C CYS A 292 -1.85 -6.23 12.22
N VAL A 293 -1.64 -6.04 13.51
CA VAL A 293 -1.07 -4.83 14.13
C VAL A 293 -0.03 -5.28 15.15
N ASP A 294 0.97 -4.43 15.39
CA ASP A 294 1.94 -4.66 16.45
C ASP A 294 1.25 -4.56 17.81
N ASP A 295 1.13 -5.69 18.51
CA ASP A 295 0.63 -5.79 19.88
C ASP A 295 1.67 -6.53 20.72
N ILE A 296 1.78 -6.25 22.01
CA ILE A 296 2.81 -6.81 22.91
C ILE A 296 2.73 -8.35 23.09
N ASN A 297 1.75 -9.02 22.48
CA ASN A 297 1.47 -10.45 22.65
C ASN A 297 2.06 -11.34 21.54
N HIS A 298 3.10 -10.89 20.83
CA HIS A 298 3.79 -11.71 19.82
C HIS A 298 5.27 -11.89 20.16
N ASN A 299 5.88 -12.96 19.67
CA ASN A 299 7.30 -13.28 19.92
C ASN A 299 8.06 -13.65 18.64
N ALA A 300 7.44 -13.42 17.48
CA ALA A 300 8.05 -13.62 16.18
C ALA A 300 7.39 -12.75 15.11
N MET A 301 8.10 -12.49 14.02
CA MET A 301 7.58 -11.82 12.83
C MET A 301 7.73 -12.69 11.58
N LEU A 302 6.74 -12.61 10.69
CA LEU A 302 6.71 -13.29 9.39
C LEU A 302 7.10 -12.32 8.25
N ASN A 303 8.25 -11.66 8.39
CA ASN A 303 8.76 -10.66 7.44
C ASN A 303 10.03 -11.13 6.69
N SER A 304 10.40 -12.40 6.79
CA SER A 304 11.52 -12.98 6.04
C SER A 304 11.10 -13.41 4.63
N THR A 305 11.88 -13.01 3.62
CA THR A 305 11.69 -13.52 2.25
C THR A 305 12.31 -14.90 2.01
N ASP A 306 13.00 -15.44 3.02
CA ASP A 306 13.66 -16.73 3.00
C ASP A 306 12.90 -17.81 3.79
N GLY A 307 11.66 -17.53 4.16
CA GLY A 307 10.73 -18.56 4.61
C GLY A 307 10.81 -18.91 6.09
N TYR A 308 11.46 -18.07 6.91
CA TYR A 308 11.66 -18.31 8.34
C TYR A 308 10.93 -17.27 9.19
N THR A 309 10.64 -17.62 10.44
CA THR A 309 10.19 -16.68 11.48
C THR A 309 11.39 -15.93 12.02
N THR A 310 11.29 -14.60 12.11
CA THR A 310 12.23 -13.79 12.88
C THR A 310 11.80 -13.86 14.34
N LEU A 311 12.61 -14.44 15.23
CA LEU A 311 12.30 -14.48 16.65
C LEU A 311 12.59 -13.11 17.28
N LEU A 312 11.69 -12.68 18.15
CA LEU A 312 11.87 -11.43 18.88
C LEU A 312 12.22 -11.71 20.33
N VAL A 313 13.15 -10.93 20.86
CA VAL A 313 13.62 -10.97 22.24
C VAL A 313 13.30 -9.63 22.89
N CYS A 314 12.80 -9.66 24.12
CA CYS A 314 12.47 -8.46 24.87
C CYS A 314 13.75 -7.83 25.43
N CYS A 315 14.00 -6.57 25.12
CA CYS A 315 15.03 -5.78 25.76
C CYS A 315 14.66 -5.49 27.22
N GLU A 316 15.52 -5.83 28.17
CA GLU A 316 15.29 -5.62 29.61
C GLU A 316 15.45 -4.14 30.04
N GLU A 317 16.05 -3.29 29.19
CA GLU A 317 16.23 -1.85 29.48
C GLU A 317 15.01 -1.02 29.07
N CYS A 318 14.39 -1.32 27.94
CA CYS A 318 13.32 -0.49 27.36
C CYS A 318 12.01 -1.25 27.08
N ASP A 319 11.92 -2.52 27.44
CA ASP A 319 10.78 -3.42 27.19
C ASP A 319 10.39 -3.58 25.71
N ALA A 320 11.23 -3.11 24.78
CA ALA A 320 11.00 -3.24 23.35
C ALA A 320 11.39 -4.65 22.87
N PHE A 321 10.58 -5.23 21.98
CA PHE A 321 10.92 -6.47 21.29
C PHE A 321 11.84 -6.16 20.10
N CYS A 322 13.03 -6.73 20.10
CA CYS A 322 14.03 -6.57 19.04
C CYS A 322 14.33 -7.91 18.38
N ASP A 323 14.89 -7.86 17.18
CA ASP A 323 15.44 -9.04 16.52
C ASP A 323 16.55 -9.65 17.41
N ASP A 324 16.63 -10.98 17.50
CA ASP A 324 17.64 -11.65 18.32
C ASP A 324 19.08 -11.29 17.91
N SER A 325 19.29 -10.89 16.66
CA SER A 325 20.58 -10.41 16.14
C SER A 325 20.94 -8.98 16.56
N GLU A 326 19.96 -8.21 17.07
CA GLU A 326 20.12 -6.84 17.57
C GLU A 326 20.18 -6.78 19.12
N ILE A 327 20.24 -7.94 19.78
CA ILE A 327 20.33 -8.07 21.23
C ILE A 327 21.75 -8.44 21.65
N SER A 328 22.26 -7.75 22.66
CA SER A 328 23.49 -8.08 23.38
C SER A 328 23.17 -8.56 24.79
N SER A 329 23.76 -9.67 25.21
CA SER A 329 23.64 -10.14 26.59
C SER A 329 24.72 -9.48 27.46
N ILE A 330 24.34 -8.51 28.30
CA ILE A 330 25.23 -7.74 29.16
C ILE A 330 24.88 -8.07 30.62
N GLN A 331 25.85 -8.64 31.35
CA GLN A 331 25.67 -9.05 32.75
C GLN A 331 24.46 -10.00 32.98
N GLY A 332 24.09 -10.77 31.95
CA GLY A 332 22.94 -11.69 31.99
C GLY A 332 21.59 -11.06 31.70
N MET A 333 21.56 -9.78 31.29
CA MET A 333 20.38 -9.09 30.79
C MET A 333 20.45 -8.98 29.26
N ASP A 334 19.33 -9.16 28.58
CA ASP A 334 19.23 -9.01 27.14
C ASP A 334 18.90 -7.55 26.79
N ILE A 335 19.87 -6.83 26.18
CA ILE A 335 19.79 -5.39 25.91
C ILE A 335 19.90 -5.12 24.41
N CYS A 336 18.99 -4.34 23.84
CA CYS A 336 19.04 -4.00 22.41
C CYS A 336 20.16 -3.02 22.07
N GLU A 337 20.65 -3.07 20.82
CA GLU A 337 21.76 -2.24 20.33
C GLU A 337 21.56 -0.75 20.63
N SER A 338 20.34 -0.23 20.43
CA SER A 338 20.03 1.18 20.73
C SER A 338 20.16 1.53 22.21
N CYS A 339 19.80 0.62 23.12
CA CYS A 339 19.98 0.81 24.56
C CYS A 339 21.44 0.67 24.95
N VAL A 340 22.17 -0.27 24.35
CA VAL A 340 23.63 -0.40 24.54
C VAL A 340 24.33 0.92 24.17
N ASP A 341 24.05 1.47 23.00
CA ASP A 341 24.66 2.72 22.53
C ASP A 341 24.27 3.94 23.37
N ALA A 342 23.05 3.96 23.93
CA ALA A 342 22.54 5.09 24.69
C ALA A 342 22.96 5.09 26.17
N TYR A 343 23.05 3.91 26.79
CA TYR A 343 23.12 3.77 28.24
C TYR A 343 24.30 2.93 28.72
N TYR A 344 25.01 2.23 27.84
CA TYR A 344 26.12 1.37 28.23
C TYR A 344 27.44 1.85 27.64
N HIS A 345 28.53 1.66 28.38
CA HIS A 345 29.87 1.99 27.94
C HIS A 345 30.84 0.88 28.31
N ARG A 346 31.87 0.70 27.47
CA ARG A 346 32.97 -0.22 27.77
C ARG A 346 33.86 0.40 28.83
N CYS A 347 34.18 -0.37 29.86
CA CYS A 347 35.14 -0.02 30.88
C CYS A 347 36.55 0.03 30.28
N ASP A 348 37.26 1.13 30.46
CA ASP A 348 38.62 1.31 29.93
C ASP A 348 39.66 0.39 30.59
N HIS A 349 39.32 -0.21 31.74
CA HIS A 349 40.19 -1.15 32.44
C HIS A 349 39.94 -2.62 32.08
N CYS A 350 38.69 -3.08 32.09
CA CYS A 350 38.34 -4.49 31.87
C CYS A 350 37.71 -4.79 30.51
N ASP A 351 37.46 -3.77 29.68
CA ASP A 351 36.88 -3.91 28.34
C ASP A 351 35.43 -4.47 28.30
N GLU A 352 34.80 -4.67 29.47
CA GLU A 352 33.40 -5.11 29.62
C GLU A 352 32.42 -3.92 29.59
N TYR A 353 31.19 -4.16 29.14
CA TYR A 353 30.13 -3.16 29.18
C TYR A 353 29.53 -3.04 30.58
N ASP A 354 29.29 -1.80 31.02
CA ASP A 354 28.50 -1.48 32.20
C ASP A 354 27.57 -0.31 31.90
N HIS A 355 26.51 -0.19 32.69
CA HIS A 355 25.58 0.93 32.59
C HIS A 355 26.32 2.23 32.94
N TYR A 356 26.03 3.31 32.21
CA TYR A 356 26.72 4.60 32.33
C TYR A 356 26.69 5.16 33.76
N ASP A 357 25.58 4.93 34.49
CA ASP A 357 25.44 5.36 35.89
C ASP A 357 26.34 4.59 36.87
N ASN A 358 26.88 3.43 36.46
CA ASN A 358 27.84 2.63 37.24
C ASN A 358 29.31 2.93 36.87
N MET A 359 29.52 3.89 35.97
CA MET A 359 30.85 4.24 35.46
C MET A 359 31.39 5.49 36.15
N THR A 360 32.62 5.41 36.64
CA THR A 360 33.31 6.51 37.29
C THR A 360 34.42 7.04 36.40
N ALA A 361 34.47 8.36 36.22
CA ALA A 361 35.59 9.02 35.54
C ALA A 361 36.81 9.07 36.48
N THR A 362 37.94 8.57 36.01
CA THR A 362 39.23 8.64 36.71
C THR A 362 39.90 9.99 36.45
N LYS A 363 41.06 10.20 37.07
CA LYS A 363 41.82 11.42 36.86
C LYS A 363 42.44 11.55 35.47
N ASP A 364 42.65 10.42 34.78
CA ASP A 364 43.25 10.34 33.45
C ASP A 364 42.20 10.35 32.32
N ASP A 365 40.98 10.80 32.65
CA ASP A 365 39.80 10.83 31.77
C ASP A 365 39.30 9.44 31.31
N ASP A 366 39.83 8.36 31.88
CA ASP A 366 39.29 7.00 31.70
C ASP A 366 37.93 6.88 32.39
N ARG A 367 37.05 6.02 31.87
CA ARG A 367 35.82 5.59 32.53
C ARG A 367 35.94 4.13 32.93
N VAL A 368 35.80 3.89 34.22
CA VAL A 368 35.93 2.55 34.79
C VAL A 368 34.66 2.13 35.51
N CYS A 369 34.30 0.86 35.40
CA CYS A 369 33.18 0.29 36.12
C CYS A 369 33.46 0.24 37.63
N GLN A 370 32.40 0.20 38.45
CA GLN A 370 32.52 0.17 39.90
C GLN A 370 33.42 -0.96 40.41
N THR A 371 33.35 -2.15 39.79
CA THR A 371 34.20 -3.29 40.17
C THR A 371 35.68 -3.02 39.92
N CYS A 372 36.04 -2.39 38.80
CA CYS A 372 37.44 -2.03 38.54
C CYS A 372 37.90 -0.90 39.46
N LEU A 373 37.03 0.09 39.69
CA LEU A 373 37.29 1.19 40.62
C LEU A 373 37.65 0.65 42.01
N ASP A 374 36.84 -0.26 42.56
CA ASP A 374 37.03 -0.81 43.91
C ASP A 374 38.29 -1.68 44.05
N ASN A 375 38.75 -2.32 42.96
CA ASN A 375 39.83 -3.30 43.00
C ASN A 375 41.20 -2.75 42.56
N HIS A 376 41.22 -1.65 41.80
CA HIS A 376 42.42 -1.18 41.11
C HIS A 376 42.67 0.31 41.24
N TYR A 377 41.76 1.07 41.85
CA TYR A 377 41.88 2.52 41.98
C TYR A 377 41.73 2.97 43.43
N GLN A 378 42.45 4.04 43.74
CA GLN A 378 42.41 4.74 45.03
C GLN A 378 42.22 6.24 44.83
N THR A 379 41.63 6.87 45.84
CA THR A 379 41.39 8.30 45.84
C THR A 379 42.63 9.05 46.33
N CYS A 380 43.07 10.06 45.59
CA CYS A 380 44.15 10.95 46.02
C CYS A 380 43.63 11.96 47.06
N ASP A 381 44.26 12.05 48.23
CA ASP A 381 43.85 12.95 49.32
C ASP A 381 43.96 14.44 48.96
N GLU A 382 44.81 14.80 48.00
CA GLU A 382 45.04 16.19 47.59
C GLU A 382 43.99 16.67 46.55
N CYS A 383 43.69 15.85 45.55
CA CYS A 383 42.79 16.26 44.45
C CYS A 383 41.43 15.57 44.45
N ASN A 384 41.21 14.60 45.35
CA ASN A 384 40.02 13.73 45.44
C ASN A 384 39.71 12.96 44.14
N GLY A 385 40.68 12.84 43.22
CA GLY A 385 40.54 12.08 41.99
C GLY A 385 40.92 10.61 42.18
N TYR A 386 40.26 9.71 41.45
CA TYR A 386 40.63 8.30 41.39
C TYR A 386 41.82 8.09 40.45
N VAL A 387 42.83 7.39 40.94
CA VAL A 387 44.05 7.01 40.20
C VAL A 387 44.34 5.53 40.41
N LEU A 388 45.08 4.90 39.51
CA LEU A 388 45.49 3.51 39.66
C LEU A 388 46.29 3.33 40.95
N ASP A 389 46.08 2.20 41.63
CA ASP A 389 46.76 1.85 42.88
C ASP A 389 48.29 1.88 42.76
N ASN A 390 48.83 1.59 41.57
CA ASN A 390 50.27 1.61 41.32
C ASN A 390 50.85 3.03 41.14
N ASP A 391 50.00 4.05 41.00
CA ASP A 391 50.36 5.45 40.76
C ASP A 391 50.12 6.35 41.98
N ILE A 392 49.83 5.75 43.13
CA ILE A 392 49.66 6.44 44.41
C ILE A 392 50.93 6.33 45.27
N TYR A 393 51.30 7.44 45.91
CA TYR A 393 52.41 7.51 46.86
C TYR A 393 51.85 7.63 48.27
N HIS A 394 52.16 6.64 49.12
CA HIS A 394 51.76 6.62 50.52
C HIS A 394 52.72 7.43 51.38
N PHE A 395 52.26 8.56 51.93
CA PHE A 395 52.98 9.35 52.92
C PHE A 395 52.36 9.16 54.31
N GLY A 396 53.14 9.43 55.37
CA GLY A 396 52.60 9.39 56.74
C GLY A 396 51.48 10.40 57.02
N CYS A 397 51.22 11.32 56.09
CA CYS A 397 50.18 12.34 56.17
C CYS A 397 49.05 12.17 55.14
N GLY A 398 49.06 11.12 54.32
CA GLY A 398 48.04 10.85 53.30
C GLY A 398 48.58 10.20 52.02
N ASP A 399 47.66 9.83 51.14
CA ASP A 399 47.91 9.16 49.86
C ASP A 399 47.80 10.16 48.71
N ILE A 400 48.90 10.37 47.98
CA ILE A 400 49.00 11.44 46.97
C ILE A 400 49.39 10.84 45.61
N CYS A 401 48.66 11.20 44.54
CA CYS A 401 48.96 10.72 43.20
C CYS A 401 50.21 11.36 42.58
N ALA A 402 50.81 10.68 41.60
CA ALA A 402 51.99 11.15 40.86
C ALA A 402 51.87 12.58 40.33
N HIS A 403 50.73 12.93 39.73
CA HIS A 403 50.51 14.26 39.17
C HIS A 403 50.53 15.37 40.23
N CYS A 404 49.97 15.13 41.42
CA CYS A 404 50.00 16.08 42.53
C CYS A 404 51.41 16.21 43.12
N VAL A 405 52.16 15.10 43.20
CA VAL A 405 53.56 15.11 43.65
C VAL A 405 54.46 15.90 42.69
N GLU A 406 54.27 15.75 41.38
CA GLU A 406 55.06 16.47 40.37
C GLU A 406 54.68 17.96 40.30
N GLY A 407 53.40 18.29 40.41
CA GLY A 407 52.92 19.67 40.43
C GLY A 407 53.31 20.48 41.67
N ALA A 408 53.66 19.80 42.77
CA ALA A 408 54.13 20.43 44.01
C ALA A 408 55.63 20.75 44.02
N ARG A 409 56.37 20.43 42.94
CA ARG A 409 57.78 20.80 42.82
C ARG A 409 57.90 22.31 42.48
N PRO A 410 58.62 23.10 43.29
CA PRO A 410 58.69 24.56 43.16
C PRO A 410 59.38 25.06 41.90
#